data_AF-A0A852ZF12-F1
#
_entry.id   AF-A0A852ZF12-F1
#
_cell.length_a   1.000
_cell.length_b   1.000
_cell.length_c   1.000
_cell.angle_alpha   90.00
_cell.angle_beta   90.00
_cell.angle_gamma   90.00
#
_symmetry.space_group_name_H-M   'P 1'
#
loop_
_entity.id
_entity.type
_entity.pdbx_description
1 polymer ?
#
loop_
_entity_poly.entity_id
_entity_poly.type
_entity_poly.pdbx_seq_one_letter_code
_entity_poly.pdbx_strand_id
1 'polypeptide(L)'
;MNHETTGQASAKGARSRSTREDPSVTGDQAPSRTGRKAARSAAPKVTDVDLTTPRHGTDVPRVAMTKTARHQYVVEVLSRTEVRSQAELADRLAQEGIAVTQTTLSRDLDELGAVRVRTAGGALVYALPGEGGDRTPRATPDAPSVAEARLARVCGELLVSAVPSANLVVLRTPPGAAQFFASALDHAELPGVIGTIAGDDTVLVVAPEPDGGATVADQLLALARKNQPTKEQ
;
A
#
# COMPACT_ATOMS: atom_id res chain seq x y z
N MET A 1 -58.63 7.63 -5.96
CA MET A 1 -59.32 8.91 -6.22
C MET A 1 -58.60 10.00 -5.45
N ASN A 2 -58.05 11.10 -5.94
CA ASN A 2 -57.74 11.74 -7.23
C ASN A 2 -56.51 12.64 -6.87
N HIS A 3 -55.54 13.02 -7.72
CA HIS A 3 -55.62 13.73 -8.99
C HIS A 3 -54.26 13.68 -9.70
N GLU A 4 -54.29 13.49 -11.02
CA GLU A 4 -53.26 13.86 -11.99
C GLU A 4 -53.14 15.40 -12.11
N THR A 5 -51.96 15.92 -12.48
CA THR A 5 -51.83 17.00 -13.48
C THR A 5 -50.42 17.02 -14.10
N THR A 6 -50.46 17.08 -15.43
CA THR A 6 -49.46 17.09 -16.52
C THR A 6 -48.50 18.28 -16.58
N GLY A 7 -47.35 18.11 -17.24
CA GLY A 7 -46.56 19.21 -17.82
C GLY A 7 -45.33 18.79 -18.65
N GLN A 8 -45.53 18.50 -19.95
CA GLN A 8 -44.49 18.46 -20.99
C GLN A 8 -44.19 19.88 -21.54
N ALA A 9 -42.96 20.17 -21.99
CA ALA A 9 -42.69 20.94 -23.23
C ALA A 9 -41.19 21.00 -23.61
N SER A 10 -40.94 20.89 -24.93
CA SER A 10 -39.67 20.97 -25.67
C SER A 10 -39.34 22.37 -26.20
N ALA A 11 -38.06 22.63 -26.52
CA ALA A 11 -37.52 23.39 -27.69
C ALA A 11 -35.98 23.41 -27.59
N LYS A 12 -35.14 22.91 -28.51
CA LYS A 12 -34.88 23.15 -29.94
C LYS A 12 -34.47 24.61 -30.28
N GLY A 13 -33.18 24.81 -30.57
CA GLY A 13 -32.64 26.06 -31.14
C GLY A 13 -31.27 25.83 -31.78
N ALA A 14 -31.21 25.96 -33.10
CA ALA A 14 -30.05 25.77 -33.98
C ALA A 14 -29.39 27.10 -34.37
N ARG A 15 -28.11 27.05 -34.82
CA ARG A 15 -27.40 27.90 -35.84
C ARG A 15 -25.89 27.66 -35.65
N SER A 16 -25.05 27.10 -36.54
CA SER A 16 -24.74 27.28 -37.98
C SER A 16 -23.89 28.52 -38.33
N ARG A 17 -22.64 28.29 -38.78
CA ARG A 17 -21.86 28.89 -39.92
C ARG A 17 -20.35 28.94 -39.58
N SER A 18 -19.49 28.20 -40.28
CA SER A 18 -18.83 28.51 -41.59
C SER A 18 -17.69 29.53 -41.40
N THR A 19 -16.42 29.23 -41.70
CA THR A 19 -15.76 29.27 -43.04
C THR A 19 -14.35 28.63 -42.98
N ARG A 20 -13.93 27.78 -43.95
CA ARG A 20 -12.92 27.99 -45.05
C ARG A 20 -11.56 28.55 -44.59
N GLU A 21 -10.37 28.16 -45.06
CA GLU A 21 -9.85 27.34 -46.18
C GLU A 21 -8.33 27.09 -45.95
N ASP A 22 -7.80 26.01 -46.54
CA ASP A 22 -6.41 25.50 -46.68
C ASP A 22 -5.49 26.39 -47.59
N PRO A 23 -4.25 25.99 -48.02
CA PRO A 23 -3.06 25.40 -47.36
C PRO A 23 -1.71 26.00 -47.92
N SER A 24 -0.59 25.24 -47.85
CA SER A 24 0.69 25.33 -48.63
C SER A 24 1.88 26.05 -47.92
N VAL A 25 3.19 25.75 -48.00
CA VAL A 25 4.17 25.08 -48.91
C VAL A 25 5.45 24.80 -48.04
N THR A 26 6.05 23.60 -47.98
CA THR A 26 7.24 23.05 -48.72
C THR A 26 8.65 23.61 -48.39
N GLY A 27 9.63 22.69 -48.25
CA GLY A 27 11.10 22.92 -48.33
C GLY A 27 11.84 22.43 -47.07
N ASP A 28 12.48 21.26 -46.99
CA ASP A 28 13.56 20.61 -47.74
C ASP A 28 14.99 21.16 -47.49
N GLN A 29 15.91 20.20 -47.29
CA GLN A 29 17.38 20.25 -47.34
C GLN A 29 18.25 20.84 -46.20
N ALA A 30 18.98 19.92 -45.53
CA ALA A 30 20.39 20.08 -45.12
C ALA A 30 21.31 19.61 -46.27
N PRO A 31 22.64 19.39 -46.14
CA PRO A 31 23.67 19.87 -45.20
C PRO A 31 24.98 20.31 -45.94
N SER A 32 25.92 21.02 -45.28
CA SER A 32 27.35 21.13 -45.69
C SER A 32 28.13 21.91 -44.61
N ARG A 33 29.44 21.81 -44.34
CA ARG A 33 30.55 20.86 -44.59
C ARG A 33 31.77 21.40 -43.81
N THR A 34 32.61 20.50 -43.28
CA THR A 34 34.09 20.60 -43.13
C THR A 34 34.78 21.80 -42.44
N GLY A 35 35.64 21.49 -41.45
CA GLY A 35 36.79 22.35 -41.11
C GLY A 35 37.65 21.96 -39.89
N ARG A 36 38.58 21.01 -40.07
CA ARG A 36 40.01 21.06 -39.66
C ARG A 36 40.41 21.75 -38.31
N LYS A 37 41.08 21.00 -37.41
CA LYS A 37 42.55 21.01 -37.22
C LYS A 37 42.99 20.19 -35.99
N ALA A 38 44.14 19.54 -36.15
CA ALA A 38 44.90 18.86 -35.12
C ALA A 38 45.61 19.83 -34.15
N ALA A 39 45.74 19.44 -32.89
CA ALA A 39 46.79 19.91 -31.99
C ALA A 39 47.18 18.79 -31.01
N ARG A 40 48.48 18.46 -31.01
CA ARG A 40 49.17 17.63 -30.01
C ARG A 40 49.23 18.40 -28.69
N SER A 41 49.14 17.71 -27.54
CA SER A 41 50.25 17.56 -26.57
C SER A 41 49.76 17.11 -25.18
N ALA A 42 50.67 16.38 -24.51
CA ALA A 42 50.85 16.28 -23.06
C ALA A 42 49.76 15.58 -22.23
N ALA A 43 50.02 14.30 -21.91
CA ALA A 43 49.54 13.68 -20.69
C ALA A 43 50.32 14.21 -19.48
N PRO A 44 49.68 14.40 -18.31
CA PRO A 44 50.32 14.13 -17.04
C PRO A 44 50.02 12.69 -16.61
N LYS A 45 51.07 11.98 -16.17
CA LYS A 45 50.99 10.71 -15.43
C LYS A 45 50.54 10.98 -13.99
N VAL A 46 50.23 9.88 -13.29
CA VAL A 46 49.97 9.70 -11.84
C VAL A 46 48.48 9.86 -11.50
N THR A 47 47.75 8.86 -10.99
CA THR A 47 48.05 7.86 -9.94
C THR A 47 47.52 6.47 -10.30
N ASP A 48 48.26 5.42 -9.95
CA ASP A 48 47.76 4.04 -9.89
C ASP A 48 46.50 3.98 -9.02
N VAL A 49 45.39 3.57 -9.62
CA VAL A 49 44.19 3.18 -8.89
C VAL A 49 44.33 1.70 -8.62
N ASP A 50 44.60 1.36 -7.37
CA ASP A 50 44.65 0.00 -6.87
C ASP A 50 43.35 -0.75 -7.23
N LEU A 51 43.46 -1.81 -8.04
CA LEU A 51 42.34 -2.55 -8.65
C LEU A 51 41.86 -3.73 -7.79
N THR A 52 42.22 -3.81 -6.51
CA THR A 52 41.81 -4.89 -5.60
C THR A 52 40.46 -4.68 -4.92
N THR A 53 39.44 -4.28 -5.69
CA THR A 53 38.04 -4.40 -5.25
C THR A 53 37.30 -5.31 -6.22
N PRO A 54 36.85 -6.51 -5.81
CA PRO A 54 36.04 -7.36 -6.67
C PRO A 54 34.71 -6.67 -6.93
N ARG A 55 34.51 -6.20 -8.17
CA ARG A 55 33.20 -5.81 -8.68
C ARG A 55 32.32 -7.07 -8.74
N HIS A 56 31.54 -7.32 -7.69
CA HIS A 56 30.46 -8.30 -7.73
C HIS A 56 29.32 -7.75 -8.59
N GLY A 57 29.46 -7.93 -9.90
CA GLY A 57 28.31 -7.97 -10.80
C GLY A 57 27.73 -9.38 -10.74
N THR A 58 26.74 -9.59 -9.88
CA THR A 58 25.83 -10.72 -10.03
C THR A 58 24.69 -10.27 -10.93
N ASP A 59 24.73 -10.71 -12.18
CA ASP A 59 23.56 -10.67 -13.06
C ASP A 59 22.57 -11.73 -12.56
N VAL A 60 21.84 -11.38 -11.52
CA VAL A 60 20.73 -12.18 -10.98
C VAL A 60 19.55 -12.01 -11.93
N PRO A 61 18.80 -13.08 -12.29
CA PRO A 61 17.64 -12.96 -13.15
C PRO A 61 16.69 -11.90 -12.59
N ARG A 62 16.53 -10.78 -13.31
CA ARG A 62 15.60 -9.71 -12.90
C ARG A 62 14.18 -10.10 -13.25
N VAL A 63 13.66 -11.10 -12.55
CA VAL A 63 12.22 -11.23 -12.36
C VAL A 63 11.81 -9.99 -11.57
N ALA A 64 10.92 -9.18 -12.12
CA ALA A 64 10.43 -8.00 -11.43
C ALA A 64 9.66 -8.44 -10.17
N MET A 65 10.33 -8.37 -9.02
CA MET A 65 9.73 -8.69 -7.74
C MET A 65 8.61 -7.67 -7.47
N THR A 66 7.39 -8.16 -7.27
CA THR A 66 6.26 -7.29 -6.95
C THR A 66 6.43 -6.76 -5.52
N LYS A 67 5.84 -5.59 -5.25
CA LYS A 67 5.83 -5.00 -3.90
C LYS A 67 5.25 -5.97 -2.88
N THR A 68 4.15 -6.64 -3.21
CA THR A 68 3.47 -7.63 -2.37
C THR A 68 4.38 -8.80 -2.02
N ALA A 69 5.06 -9.39 -3.01
CA ALA A 69 5.97 -10.49 -2.76
C ALA A 69 7.16 -10.04 -1.90
N ARG A 70 7.74 -8.85 -2.19
CA ARG A 70 8.80 -8.27 -1.35
C ARG A 70 8.35 -8.06 0.10
N HIS A 71 7.14 -7.56 0.33
CA HIS A 71 6.57 -7.39 1.67
C HIS A 71 6.43 -8.71 2.41
N GLN A 72 5.98 -9.78 1.74
CA GLN A 72 5.91 -11.12 2.34
C GLN A 72 7.28 -11.61 2.80
N TYR A 73 8.33 -11.44 1.99
CA TYR A 73 9.69 -11.79 2.39
C TYR A 73 10.22 -10.95 3.56
N VAL A 74 9.93 -9.64 3.58
CA VAL A 74 10.27 -8.78 4.72
C VAL A 74 9.62 -9.29 6.01
N VAL A 75 8.34 -9.67 5.95
CA VAL A 75 7.62 -10.24 7.09
C VAL A 75 8.27 -11.55 7.56
N GLU A 76 8.57 -12.47 6.64
CA GLU A 76 9.20 -13.76 6.96
C GLU A 76 10.59 -13.61 7.58
N VAL A 77 11.41 -12.68 7.09
CA VAL A 77 12.75 -12.43 7.65
C VAL A 77 12.66 -11.87 9.06
N LEU A 78 11.73 -10.92 9.29
CA LEU A 78 11.54 -10.30 10.60
C LEU A 78 10.91 -11.25 11.63
N SER A 79 10.13 -12.26 11.21
CA SER A 79 9.55 -13.25 12.13
C SER A 79 10.54 -14.35 12.53
N ARG A 80 11.49 -14.70 11.65
CA ARG A 80 12.47 -15.76 11.90
C ARG A 80 13.76 -15.28 12.55
N THR A 81 14.11 -14.01 12.38
CA THR A 81 15.43 -13.50 12.77
C THR A 81 15.37 -12.12 13.42
N GLU A 82 16.22 -11.91 14.43
CA GLU A 82 16.42 -10.59 15.02
C GLU A 82 17.21 -9.69 14.07
N VAL A 83 16.55 -8.70 13.47
CA VAL A 83 17.15 -7.75 12.53
C VAL A 83 17.41 -6.41 13.21
N ARG A 84 18.66 -5.98 13.29
CA ARG A 84 19.07 -4.79 14.05
C ARG A 84 19.10 -3.52 13.21
N SER A 85 19.18 -3.64 11.89
CA SER A 85 19.28 -2.52 10.96
C SER A 85 18.65 -2.82 9.60
N GLN A 86 18.33 -1.77 8.85
CA GLN A 86 17.82 -1.90 7.48
C GLN A 86 18.88 -2.47 6.52
N ALA A 87 20.17 -2.18 6.74
CA ALA A 87 21.26 -2.77 5.97
C ALA A 87 21.30 -4.29 6.15
N GLU A 88 21.17 -4.75 7.39
CA GLU A 88 21.09 -6.18 7.70
C GLU A 88 19.88 -6.86 7.05
N LEU A 89 18.72 -6.19 7.04
CA LEU A 89 17.53 -6.70 6.36
C LEU A 89 17.75 -6.81 4.85
N ALA A 90 18.40 -5.81 4.24
CA ALA A 90 18.73 -5.81 2.82
C ALA A 90 19.70 -6.96 2.46
N ASP A 91 20.71 -7.20 3.30
CA ASP A 91 21.67 -8.29 3.11
C ASP A 91 20.99 -9.66 3.17
N ARG A 92 20.04 -9.85 4.10
CA ARG A 92 19.25 -11.09 4.22
C ARG A 92 18.34 -11.30 3.02
N LEU A 93 17.66 -10.25 2.57
CA LEU A 93 16.84 -10.30 1.35
C LEU A 93 17.71 -10.61 0.11
N ALA A 94 18.92 -10.08 0.04
CA ALA A 94 19.85 -10.35 -1.05
C ALA A 94 20.32 -11.81 -1.09
N GLN A 95 20.44 -12.48 0.07
CA GLN A 95 20.73 -13.92 0.15
C GLN A 95 19.61 -14.76 -0.46
N GLU A 96 18.36 -14.28 -0.40
CA GLU A 96 17.18 -14.87 -1.05
C GLU A 96 16.99 -14.38 -2.50
N GLY A 97 17.99 -13.67 -3.07
CA GLY A 97 17.94 -13.14 -4.45
C GLY A 97 17.13 -11.85 -4.62
N ILE A 98 16.74 -11.20 -3.52
CA ILE A 98 15.89 -10.00 -3.53
C ILE A 98 16.75 -8.75 -3.26
N ALA A 99 17.19 -8.09 -4.33
CA ALA A 99 17.94 -6.85 -4.23
C ALA A 99 17.00 -5.64 -4.00
N VAL A 100 17.20 -4.92 -2.90
CA VAL A 100 16.40 -3.75 -2.50
C VAL A 100 17.29 -2.59 -2.06
N THR A 101 16.84 -1.36 -2.32
CA THR A 101 17.54 -0.17 -1.81
C THR A 101 17.09 0.15 -0.39
N GLN A 102 17.93 0.85 0.37
CA GLN A 102 17.58 1.31 1.71
C GLN A 102 16.31 2.20 1.70
N THR A 103 16.15 3.07 0.70
CA THR A 103 14.95 3.91 0.55
C THR A 103 13.69 3.09 0.37
N THR A 104 13.75 2.05 -0.46
CA THR A 104 12.62 1.13 -0.69
C THR A 104 12.27 0.40 0.59
N LEU A 105 13.27 -0.13 1.28
CA LEU A 105 13.09 -0.92 2.48
C LEU A 105 12.59 -0.08 3.66
N SER A 106 13.00 1.19 3.75
CA SER A 106 12.44 2.13 4.73
C SER A 106 10.95 2.32 4.52
N ARG A 107 10.53 2.59 3.28
CA ARG A 107 9.10 2.73 2.96
C ARG A 107 8.32 1.46 3.20
N ASP A 108 8.88 0.31 2.83
CA ASP A 108 8.22 -0.98 3.07
C ASP A 108 8.04 -1.24 4.58
N LEU A 109 9.06 -0.95 5.39
CA LEU A 109 8.97 -1.07 6.86
C LEU A 109 7.95 -0.10 7.46
N ASP A 110 7.91 1.14 6.98
CA ASP A 110 6.93 2.13 7.42
C ASP A 110 5.49 1.71 7.05
N GLU A 111 5.29 1.21 5.83
CA GLU A 111 3.99 0.71 5.33
C GLU A 111 3.53 -0.56 6.04
N LEU A 112 4.47 -1.46 6.38
CA LEU A 112 4.21 -2.66 7.17
C LEU A 112 4.05 -2.36 8.67
N GLY A 113 4.29 -1.12 9.10
CA GLY A 113 4.17 -0.71 10.49
C GLY A 113 5.26 -1.28 11.40
N ALA A 114 6.42 -1.63 10.85
CA ALA A 114 7.52 -2.20 11.63
C ALA A 114 8.03 -1.20 12.67
N VAL A 115 8.17 -1.67 13.91
CA VAL A 115 8.65 -0.89 15.05
C VAL A 115 9.97 -1.44 15.57
N ARG A 116 10.75 -0.58 16.25
CA ARG A 116 11.97 -1.03 16.92
C ARG A 116 11.65 -1.43 18.36
N VAL A 117 11.84 -2.71 18.68
CA VAL A 117 11.58 -3.29 20.01
C VAL A 117 12.86 -3.78 20.67
N ARG A 118 12.88 -3.77 22.01
CA ARG A 118 14.02 -4.28 22.77
C ARG A 118 13.80 -5.76 23.12
N THR A 119 14.74 -6.62 22.74
CA THR A 119 14.66 -8.08 22.97
C THR A 119 15.04 -8.45 24.41
N ALA A 120 14.86 -9.72 24.80
CA ALA A 120 15.27 -10.22 26.13
C ALA A 120 16.75 -9.97 26.41
N GLY A 121 17.57 -10.11 25.37
CA GLY A 121 19.02 -9.86 25.43
C GLY A 121 19.39 -8.38 25.40
N GLY A 122 18.42 -7.45 25.41
CA GLY A 122 18.65 -6.01 25.44
C GLY A 122 18.94 -5.36 24.08
N ALA A 123 18.99 -6.13 22.99
CA ALA A 123 19.21 -5.62 21.63
C ALA A 123 17.97 -4.91 21.07
N LEU A 124 18.16 -3.88 20.24
CA LEU A 124 17.07 -3.13 19.60
C LEU A 124 16.89 -3.59 18.15
N VAL A 125 15.79 -4.29 17.87
CA VAL A 125 15.52 -4.98 16.59
C VAL A 125 14.24 -4.47 15.95
N TYR A 126 14.14 -4.59 14.63
CA TYR A 126 12.88 -4.39 13.90
C TYR A 126 11.96 -5.57 14.14
N ALA A 127 10.68 -5.27 14.36
CA ALA A 127 9.64 -6.26 14.44
C ALA A 127 8.30 -5.71 13.97
N LEU A 128 7.43 -6.59 13.50
CA LEU A 128 6.10 -6.23 13.06
C LEU A 128 5.12 -6.32 14.23
N PRO A 129 4.13 -5.40 14.33
CA PRO A 129 3.08 -5.48 15.33
C PRO A 129 2.31 -6.80 15.18
N GLY A 130 2.47 -7.70 16.14
CA GLY A 130 1.86 -9.04 16.13
C GLY A 130 2.84 -10.21 16.14
N GLU A 131 4.10 -10.03 15.72
CA GLU A 131 5.05 -11.16 15.54
C GLU A 131 6.41 -11.02 16.26
N GLY A 132 6.63 -9.98 17.08
CA GLY A 132 7.86 -9.95 17.88
C GLY A 132 8.03 -8.70 18.72
N GLY A 133 7.87 -8.83 20.03
CA GLY A 133 8.06 -7.72 20.97
C GLY A 133 7.51 -8.08 22.35
N ASP A 134 7.94 -9.25 22.82
CA ASP A 134 7.63 -9.93 24.08
C ASP A 134 7.55 -8.93 25.30
N ARG A 135 6.70 -9.05 26.33
CA ARG A 135 6.47 -10.20 27.22
C ARG A 135 5.27 -10.01 28.15
N THR A 136 4.50 -11.09 28.29
CA THR A 136 3.25 -11.22 29.04
C THR A 136 2.08 -10.45 28.43
N PRO A 137 1.23 -11.11 27.63
CA PRO A 137 -0.16 -11.07 28.02
C PRO A 137 -0.18 -11.69 29.41
N ARG A 138 -0.33 -10.88 30.46
CA ARG A 138 -1.40 -11.29 31.36
C ARG A 138 -2.65 -11.16 30.50
N ALA A 139 -2.91 -12.21 29.71
CA ALA A 139 -4.21 -12.48 29.18
C ALA A 139 -5.05 -12.66 30.43
N THR A 140 -5.55 -11.55 30.97
CA THR A 140 -6.95 -11.59 31.33
C THR A 140 -7.66 -12.08 30.07
N PRO A 141 -8.52 -13.10 30.16
CA PRO A 141 -9.28 -13.62 29.02
C PRO A 141 -9.99 -12.52 28.20
N ASP A 142 -10.10 -11.31 28.76
CA ASP A 142 -10.85 -10.17 28.25
C ASP A 142 -9.99 -9.06 27.61
N ALA A 143 -8.65 -9.21 27.48
CA ALA A 143 -7.83 -8.18 26.82
C ALA A 143 -7.79 -8.38 25.28
N PRO A 144 -8.12 -7.35 24.48
CA PRO A 144 -8.20 -7.50 23.03
C PRO A 144 -6.83 -7.77 22.42
N SER A 145 -6.80 -8.63 21.39
CA SER A 145 -5.57 -8.93 20.65
C SER A 145 -5.00 -7.69 19.96
N VAL A 146 -3.72 -7.71 19.60
CA VAL A 146 -3.08 -6.60 18.85
C VAL A 146 -3.81 -6.35 17.52
N ALA A 147 -4.26 -7.41 16.85
CA ALA A 147 -4.98 -7.31 15.60
C ALA A 147 -6.39 -6.73 15.79
N GLU A 148 -7.11 -7.11 16.85
CA GLU A 148 -8.39 -6.50 17.23
C GLU A 148 -8.26 -5.01 17.56
N ALA A 149 -7.23 -4.64 18.31
CA ALA A 149 -6.96 -3.24 18.65
C ALA A 149 -6.68 -2.40 17.38
N ARG A 150 -5.94 -2.97 16.43
CA ARG A 150 -5.70 -2.35 15.11
C ARG A 150 -6.98 -2.22 14.31
N LEU A 151 -7.79 -3.28 14.19
CA LEU A 151 -9.07 -3.23 13.49
C LEU A 151 -10.00 -2.18 14.11
N ALA A 152 -10.07 -2.12 15.43
CA ALA A 152 -10.90 -1.15 16.12
C ALA A 152 -10.49 0.29 15.76
N ARG A 153 -9.17 0.57 15.71
CA ARG A 153 -8.65 1.89 15.33
C ARG A 153 -9.02 2.23 13.88
N VAL A 154 -8.78 1.29 12.97
CA VAL A 154 -9.11 1.43 11.54
C VAL A 154 -10.61 1.66 11.34
N CYS A 155 -11.47 0.96 12.10
CA CYS A 155 -12.91 1.20 12.09
C CYS A 155 -13.26 2.62 12.54
N GLY A 156 -12.65 3.12 13.63
CA GLY A 156 -12.90 4.47 14.12
C GLY A 156 -12.44 5.57 13.15
N GLU A 157 -11.35 5.34 12.44
CA GLU A 157 -10.75 6.34 11.53
C GLU A 157 -11.37 6.31 10.11
N LEU A 158 -11.71 5.13 9.58
CA LEU A 158 -11.98 4.93 8.16
C LEU A 158 -13.36 4.33 7.83
N LEU A 159 -14.12 3.80 8.79
CA LEU A 159 -15.46 3.26 8.51
C LEU A 159 -16.47 4.40 8.36
N VAL A 160 -16.96 4.61 7.15
CA VAL A 160 -17.99 5.62 6.85
C VAL A 160 -19.39 5.03 7.05
N SER A 161 -19.63 3.82 6.54
CA SER A 161 -20.88 3.10 6.73
C SER A 161 -20.70 1.59 6.59
N ALA A 162 -21.64 0.84 7.17
CA ALA A 162 -21.76 -0.61 7.01
C ALA A 162 -23.24 -0.94 6.73
N VAL A 163 -23.52 -1.52 5.57
CA VAL A 163 -24.88 -1.89 5.15
C VAL A 163 -24.94 -3.40 4.91
N PRO A 164 -25.71 -4.15 5.73
CA PRO A 164 -25.85 -5.59 5.56
C PRO A 164 -26.89 -5.93 4.48
N SER A 165 -26.70 -7.08 3.83
CA SER A 165 -27.65 -7.71 2.92
C SER A 165 -27.46 -9.23 3.00
N ALA A 166 -28.36 -9.92 3.69
CA ALA A 166 -28.24 -11.35 3.98
C ALA A 166 -26.89 -11.64 4.67
N ASN A 167 -26.06 -12.49 4.08
CA ASN A 167 -24.72 -12.82 4.59
C ASN A 167 -23.62 -11.85 4.10
N LEU A 168 -23.98 -10.81 3.36
CA LEU A 168 -23.02 -9.83 2.85
C LEU A 168 -23.07 -8.55 3.67
N VAL A 169 -21.94 -7.86 3.77
CA VAL A 169 -21.88 -6.50 4.28
C VAL A 169 -21.10 -5.63 3.31
N VAL A 170 -21.70 -4.52 2.90
CA VAL A 170 -21.03 -3.50 2.10
C VAL A 170 -20.57 -2.39 3.04
N LEU A 171 -19.25 -2.25 3.17
CA LEU A 171 -18.61 -1.20 3.94
C LEU A 171 -18.18 -0.07 3.00
N ARG A 172 -18.32 1.18 3.47
CA ARG A 172 -17.79 2.36 2.78
C ARG A 172 -16.65 2.96 3.58
N THR A 173 -15.62 3.41 2.86
CA THR A 173 -14.45 4.10 3.39
C THR A 173 -14.22 5.39 2.62
N PRO A 174 -13.30 6.28 3.06
CA PRO A 174 -12.78 7.33 2.19
C PRO A 174 -12.14 6.76 0.92
N PRO A 175 -11.99 7.58 -0.15
CA PRO A 175 -11.32 7.16 -1.38
C PRO A 175 -9.91 6.61 -1.13
N GLY A 176 -9.57 5.50 -1.80
CA GLY A 176 -8.29 4.82 -1.69
C GLY A 176 -8.03 4.06 -0.37
N ALA A 177 -8.98 4.01 0.56
CA ALA A 177 -8.77 3.40 1.88
C ALA A 177 -9.26 1.95 2.01
N ALA A 178 -10.04 1.44 1.04
CA ALA A 178 -10.71 0.15 1.17
C ALA A 178 -9.74 -1.03 1.30
N GLN A 179 -8.65 -1.04 0.53
CA GLN A 179 -7.65 -2.11 0.59
C GLN A 179 -6.97 -2.20 1.96
N PHE A 180 -6.62 -1.05 2.54
CA PHE A 180 -6.01 -0.99 3.86
C PHE A 180 -7.00 -1.42 4.95
N PHE A 181 -8.26 -1.03 4.82
CA PHE A 181 -9.33 -1.45 5.72
C PHE A 181 -9.53 -2.96 5.69
N ALA A 182 -9.68 -3.55 4.50
CA ALA A 182 -9.87 -4.98 4.32
C ALA A 182 -8.70 -5.78 4.89
N SER A 183 -7.46 -5.33 4.66
CA SER A 183 -6.28 -5.94 5.26
C SER A 183 -6.36 -5.95 6.80
N ALA A 184 -6.79 -4.85 7.43
CA ALA A 184 -6.96 -4.85 8.90
C ALA A 184 -8.04 -5.80 9.38
N LEU A 185 -9.10 -5.98 8.61
CA LEU A 185 -10.19 -6.91 8.92
C LEU A 185 -9.74 -8.36 8.80
N ASP A 186 -9.00 -8.70 7.74
CA ASP A 186 -8.49 -10.05 7.50
C ASP A 186 -7.48 -10.47 8.59
N HIS A 187 -6.58 -9.57 9.01
CA HIS A 187 -5.60 -9.86 10.07
C HIS A 187 -6.22 -10.03 11.46
N ALA A 188 -7.38 -9.41 11.70
CA ALA A 188 -8.08 -9.51 12.97
C ALA A 188 -8.86 -10.82 13.14
N GLU A 189 -8.95 -11.64 12.09
CA GLU A 189 -9.64 -12.93 12.09
C GLU A 189 -11.04 -12.84 12.75
N LEU A 190 -11.78 -11.79 12.40
CA LEU A 190 -13.04 -11.46 13.06
C LEU A 190 -14.02 -12.66 12.99
N PRO A 191 -14.50 -13.18 14.13
CA PRO A 191 -15.44 -14.31 14.13
C PRO A 191 -16.70 -13.98 13.33
N GLY A 192 -17.16 -14.93 12.50
CA GLY A 192 -18.33 -14.74 11.65
C GLY A 192 -18.02 -14.07 10.29
N VAL A 193 -16.74 -13.97 9.91
CA VAL A 193 -16.31 -13.54 8.58
C VAL A 193 -15.57 -14.67 7.86
N ILE A 194 -16.01 -15.00 6.64
CA ILE A 194 -15.31 -15.92 5.73
C ILE A 194 -14.13 -15.20 5.05
N GLY A 195 -14.34 -13.94 4.65
CA GLY A 195 -13.32 -13.14 4.00
C GLY A 195 -13.86 -11.84 3.42
N THR A 196 -12.97 -11.08 2.78
CA THR A 196 -13.26 -9.77 2.23
C THR A 196 -12.79 -9.59 0.79
N ILE A 197 -13.43 -8.65 0.07
CA ILE A 197 -12.97 -8.14 -1.23
C ILE A 197 -13.02 -6.61 -1.18
N ALA A 198 -11.88 -5.98 -1.43
CA ALA A 198 -11.78 -4.53 -1.46
C ALA A 198 -11.76 -3.97 -2.89
N GLY A 199 -12.46 -2.84 -3.08
CA GLY A 199 -12.30 -1.92 -4.20
C GLY A 199 -11.40 -0.74 -3.83
N ASP A 200 -11.83 0.47 -4.18
CA ASP A 200 -11.15 1.73 -3.83
C ASP A 200 -11.68 2.34 -2.53
N ASP A 201 -13.01 2.50 -2.44
CA ASP A 201 -13.72 3.14 -1.33
C ASP A 201 -14.81 2.23 -0.72
N THR A 202 -14.80 0.95 -1.11
CA THR A 202 -15.83 -0.03 -0.78
C THR A 202 -15.18 -1.38 -0.47
N VAL A 203 -15.61 -2.02 0.62
CA VAL A 203 -15.22 -3.39 0.98
C VAL A 203 -16.47 -4.26 1.08
N LEU A 204 -16.46 -5.40 0.41
CA LEU A 204 -17.45 -6.45 0.59
C LEU A 204 -16.93 -7.45 1.63
N VAL A 205 -17.73 -7.71 2.65
CA VAL A 205 -17.47 -8.73 3.67
C VAL A 205 -18.49 -9.85 3.52
N VAL A 206 -18.05 -11.10 3.64
CA VAL A 206 -18.90 -12.30 3.53
C VAL A 206 -18.95 -13.02 4.86
N ALA A 207 -20.15 -13.21 5.41
CA ALA A 207 -20.42 -14.03 6.58
C ALA A 207 -20.80 -15.47 6.17
N PRO A 208 -20.56 -16.47 7.04
CA PRO A 208 -20.91 -17.86 6.76
C PRO A 208 -22.40 -18.13 6.80
N GLU A 209 -23.12 -17.57 7.77
CA GLU A 209 -24.54 -17.77 7.93
C GLU A 209 -25.34 -16.89 6.95
N PRO A 210 -26.43 -17.39 6.34
CA PRO A 210 -27.28 -16.64 5.40
C PRO A 210 -27.82 -15.30 5.90
N ASP A 211 -27.92 -15.11 7.21
CA ASP A 211 -28.40 -13.91 7.89
C ASP A 211 -27.32 -13.24 8.77
N GLY A 212 -26.07 -13.71 8.71
CA GLY A 212 -24.98 -13.25 9.57
C GLY A 212 -24.47 -11.84 9.27
N GLY A 213 -24.81 -11.26 8.11
CA GLY A 213 -24.30 -9.94 7.71
C GLY A 213 -24.71 -8.81 8.66
N ALA A 214 -25.92 -8.88 9.22
CA ALA A 214 -26.39 -7.87 10.19
C ALA A 214 -25.52 -7.85 11.45
N THR A 215 -25.20 -9.04 11.99
CA THR A 215 -24.34 -9.18 13.17
C THR A 215 -22.94 -8.65 12.92
N VAL A 216 -22.33 -8.96 11.77
CA VAL A 216 -21.00 -8.45 11.40
C VAL A 216 -21.01 -6.93 11.25
N ALA A 217 -22.03 -6.36 10.61
CA ALA A 217 -22.17 -4.91 10.46
C ALA A 217 -22.26 -4.20 11.83
N ASP A 218 -23.09 -4.74 12.74
CA ASP A 218 -23.25 -4.18 14.09
C ASP A 218 -21.95 -4.26 14.90
N GLN A 219 -21.21 -5.35 14.81
CA GLN A 219 -19.91 -5.50 15.46
C GLN A 219 -18.90 -4.45 14.97
N LEU A 220 -18.76 -4.27 13.65
CA LEU A 220 -17.84 -3.29 13.06
C LEU A 220 -18.23 -1.85 13.42
N LEU A 221 -19.52 -1.53 13.41
CA LEU A 221 -20.03 -0.23 13.85
C LEU A 221 -19.78 0.01 15.35
N ALA A 222 -19.88 -1.02 16.18
CA ALA A 222 -19.58 -0.91 17.61
C ALA A 222 -18.09 -0.63 17.85
N LEU A 223 -17.19 -1.24 17.08
CA LEU A 223 -15.75 -0.95 17.13
C LEU A 223 -15.44 0.50 16.74
N ALA A 224 -16.09 1.01 15.70
CA ALA A 224 -15.91 2.40 15.27
C ALA A 224 -16.33 3.42 16.35
N ARG A 225 -17.41 3.14 17.09
CA ARG A 225 -17.90 4.02 18.17
C ARG A 225 -16.98 4.05 19.39
N LYS A 226 -16.39 2.92 19.76
CA LYS A 226 -15.48 2.82 20.92
C LYS A 226 -14.22 3.67 20.78
N ASN A 227 -13.81 3.98 19.56
CA ASN A 227 -12.60 4.74 19.27
C ASN A 227 -12.83 6.19 18.82
N GLN A 228 -14.06 6.71 18.93
CA GLN A 228 -14.25 8.15 18.75
C GLN A 228 -13.68 8.90 19.97
N PRO A 229 -12.76 9.86 19.78
CA PRO A 229 -12.33 10.71 20.87
C PRO A 229 -13.56 11.44 21.43
N THR A 230 -13.82 11.28 22.73
CA THR A 230 -14.83 12.06 23.43
C THR A 230 -14.54 13.53 23.17
N LYS A 231 -15.38 14.21 22.39
CA LYS A 231 -15.35 15.67 22.32
C LYS A 231 -15.86 16.16 23.68
N GLU A 232 -14.95 16.51 24.57
CA GLU A 232 -15.28 17.31 25.75
C GLU A 232 -15.87 18.65 25.28
N GLN A 233 -17.02 18.98 25.87
CA GLN A 233 -17.78 20.22 25.67
C GLN A 233 -17.15 21.37 26.44
#